data_AF-A0A5R9KH07-F1
#
_entry.id   AF-A0A5R9KH07-F1
#
_cell.length_a   1.000
_cell.length_b   1.000
_cell.length_c   1.000
_cell.angle_alpha   90.00
_cell.angle_beta   90.00
_cell.angle_gamma   90.00
#
_symmetry.space_group_name_H-M   'P 1'
#
loop_
_entity.id
_entity.type
_entity.pdbx_description
1 polymer ?
#
loop_
_entity_poly.entity_id
_entity_poly.type
_entity_poly.pdbx_seq_one_letter_code
_entity_poly.pdbx_strand_id
1 'polypeptide(L)'
;MNKTFGYLLLLGLGLFASCEDRTDVRSETFCAQAKFVRRYHCTSSESVQVVELMSPNPLATQFTVNDTSAVRYYAAMLDLPDSVLVADKTFHMQFHRDKAREKKANVLYCTQEYALVNILVCESILQSCP
;
A
#
# COMPACT_ATOMS: atom_id res chain seq x y z
N MET A 1 -68.13 15.30 30.43
CA MET A 1 -67.84 16.73 30.17
C MET A 1 -66.36 16.89 29.85
N ASN A 2 -66.10 17.50 28.69
CA ASN A 2 -64.91 18.26 28.21
C ASN A 2 -63.54 17.53 28.15
N LYS A 3 -62.88 17.29 26.99
CA LYS A 3 -62.34 18.20 25.92
C LYS A 3 -61.40 19.26 26.52
N THR A 4 -60.11 19.42 26.21
CA THR A 4 -59.38 19.69 24.93
C THR A 4 -57.86 19.69 25.23
N PHE A 5 -56.98 19.09 24.41
CA PHE A 5 -56.16 19.70 23.34
C PHE A 5 -55.06 20.70 23.78
N GLY A 6 -53.79 20.47 23.39
CA GLY A 6 -52.77 21.54 23.33
C GLY A 6 -51.29 21.10 23.40
N TYR A 7 -50.62 21.13 22.24
CA TYR A 7 -49.20 20.89 21.94
C TYR A 7 -48.16 21.71 22.72
N LEU A 8 -46.91 21.22 22.74
CA LEU A 8 -45.58 21.87 22.58
C LEU A 8 -44.55 21.18 23.53
N LEU A 9 -43.25 21.00 23.27
CA LEU A 9 -42.34 21.14 22.12
C LEU A 9 -40.92 20.85 22.69
N LEU A 10 -40.18 19.93 22.05
CA LEU A 10 -38.71 19.95 21.80
C LEU A 10 -37.62 19.92 22.92
N LEU A 11 -36.51 19.27 22.52
CA LEU A 11 -35.07 19.42 22.90
C LEU A 11 -34.55 18.61 24.11
N GLY A 12 -33.44 17.85 24.03
CA GLY A 12 -32.44 17.62 22.98
C GLY A 12 -31.77 16.24 23.20
N LEU A 13 -31.40 15.49 22.17
CA LEU A 13 -30.18 15.62 21.34
C LEU A 13 -28.89 15.72 22.17
N GLY A 14 -28.09 14.65 22.15
CA GLY A 14 -26.74 14.67 22.72
C GLY A 14 -26.04 13.35 22.98
N LEU A 15 -26.50 12.20 22.45
CA LEU A 15 -25.63 11.02 22.38
C LEU A 15 -24.79 11.12 21.11
N PHE A 16 -23.72 11.91 21.16
CA PHE A 16 -22.54 11.66 20.33
C PHE A 16 -21.90 10.37 20.85
N ALA A 17 -22.55 9.23 20.61
CA ALA A 17 -21.84 7.97 20.52
C ALA A 17 -20.99 8.10 19.26
N SER A 18 -19.78 8.65 19.45
CA SER A 18 -18.69 8.62 18.50
C SER A 18 -18.64 7.20 17.96
N CYS A 19 -19.14 7.01 16.74
CA CYS A 19 -18.78 5.84 15.95
C CYS A 19 -17.28 5.98 15.77
N GLU A 20 -16.53 5.35 16.67
CA GLU A 20 -15.12 5.07 16.47
C GLU A 20 -15.11 4.10 15.30
N ASP A 21 -15.13 4.69 14.10
CA ASP A 21 -14.97 4.01 12.84
C ASP A 21 -13.53 3.52 12.81
N ARG A 22 -13.29 2.43 13.55
CA ARG A 22 -12.20 1.52 13.26
C ARG A 22 -12.62 0.73 12.02
N THR A 23 -12.77 1.45 10.92
CA THR A 23 -12.48 0.87 9.61
C THR A 23 -11.01 0.51 9.69
N ASP A 24 -10.75 -0.74 10.06
CA ASP A 24 -9.57 -1.43 9.59
C ASP A 24 -9.69 -1.39 8.06
N VAL A 25 -9.14 -0.32 7.49
CA VAL A 25 -9.19 -0.04 6.07
C VAL A 25 -8.50 -1.22 5.43
N ARG A 26 -9.29 -2.17 4.93
CA ARG A 26 -8.83 -3.17 3.98
C ARG A 26 -8.17 -2.36 2.89
N SER A 27 -6.85 -2.37 2.89
CA SER A 27 -6.04 -1.50 2.06
C SER A 27 -6.45 -1.74 0.62
N GLU A 28 -6.82 -0.68 -0.08
CA GLU A 28 -7.21 -0.74 -1.48
C GLU A 28 -6.15 -1.55 -2.26
N THR A 29 -6.60 -2.59 -2.96
CA THR A 29 -5.71 -3.41 -3.78
C THR A 29 -5.46 -2.67 -5.09
N PHE A 30 -4.19 -2.45 -5.40
CA PHE A 30 -3.75 -1.83 -6.64
C PHE A 30 -3.29 -2.91 -7.62
N CYS A 31 -3.39 -2.62 -8.92
CA CYS A 31 -2.74 -3.40 -9.96
C CYS A 31 -1.74 -2.53 -10.71
N ALA A 32 -0.56 -3.06 -10.98
CA ALA A 32 0.40 -2.41 -11.86
C ALA A 32 1.23 -3.42 -12.65
N GLN A 33 1.73 -2.96 -13.79
CA GLN A 33 2.87 -3.58 -14.44
C GLN A 33 4.15 -3.18 -13.69
N ALA A 34 4.98 -4.17 -13.40
CA ALA A 34 6.24 -3.97 -12.71
C ALA A 34 7.37 -4.76 -13.36
N LYS A 35 8.60 -4.34 -13.05
CA LYS A 35 9.84 -4.97 -13.45
C LYS A 35 10.63 -5.34 -12.20
N PHE A 36 11.12 -6.57 -12.14
CA PHE A 36 12.03 -6.97 -11.07
C PHE A 36 13.36 -6.21 -11.22
N VAL A 37 13.80 -5.57 -10.14
CA VAL A 37 15.06 -4.80 -10.11
C VAL A 37 16.15 -5.63 -9.47
N ARG A 38 15.92 -6.06 -8.22
CA ARG A 38 16.90 -6.80 -7.43
C ARG A 38 16.28 -7.37 -6.16
N ARG A 39 16.99 -8.28 -5.51
CA ARG A 39 16.66 -8.67 -4.14
C ARG A 39 16.95 -7.51 -3.18
N TYR A 40 16.10 -7.33 -2.18
CA TYR A 40 16.33 -6.29 -1.18
C TYR A 40 17.46 -6.71 -0.26
N HIS A 41 18.63 -6.10 -0.43
CA HIS A 41 19.83 -6.39 0.36
C HIS A 41 19.80 -5.65 1.70
N CYS A 42 18.77 -5.91 2.50
CA CYS A 42 18.65 -5.38 3.84
C CYS A 42 18.34 -6.50 4.83
N THR A 43 18.80 -6.37 6.07
CA THR A 43 18.48 -7.35 7.11
C THR A 43 17.00 -7.21 7.46
N SER A 44 16.19 -8.14 6.97
CA SER A 44 14.76 -8.22 7.18
C SER A 44 14.40 -9.62 7.68
N SER A 45 13.37 -9.72 8.52
CA SER A 45 12.83 -11.02 8.94
C SER A 45 12.05 -11.73 7.82
N GLU A 46 11.70 -11.00 6.77
CA GLU A 46 10.97 -11.48 5.60
C GLU A 46 11.79 -11.26 4.32
N SER A 47 11.62 -12.13 3.32
CA SER A 47 12.22 -11.95 2.01
C SER A 47 11.53 -10.79 1.30
N VAL A 48 12.30 -9.75 0.96
CA VAL A 48 11.79 -8.54 0.31
C VAL A 48 12.49 -8.37 -1.03
N GLN A 49 11.75 -7.98 -2.07
CA GLN A 49 12.24 -7.86 -3.44
C GLN A 49 11.96 -6.45 -3.96
N VAL A 50 12.93 -5.79 -4.59
CA VAL A 50 12.70 -4.45 -5.18
C VAL A 50 12.15 -4.60 -6.58
N VAL A 51 11.07 -3.86 -6.85
CA VAL A 51 10.47 -3.73 -8.16
C VAL A 51 10.36 -2.26 -8.56
N GLU A 52 10.41 -2.02 -9.86
CA GLU A 52 10.05 -0.74 -10.48
C GLU A 52 8.63 -0.87 -11.02
N LEU A 53 7.74 0.05 -10.67
CA LEU A 53 6.42 0.16 -11.27
C LEU A 53 6.53 0.98 -12.55
N MET A 54 5.96 0.45 -13.63
CA MET A 54 6.04 1.08 -14.97
C MET A 54 5.08 2.26 -15.12
N SER A 55 4.23 2.51 -14.13
CA SER A 55 3.26 3.60 -14.09
C SER A 55 3.25 4.29 -12.73
N PRO A 56 2.86 5.58 -12.66
CA PRO A 56 2.68 6.28 -11.39
C PRO A 56 1.74 5.51 -10.46
N ASN A 57 2.14 5.39 -9.19
CA ASN A 57 1.33 4.74 -8.17
C ASN A 57 1.48 5.45 -6.82
N PRO A 58 0.38 5.73 -6.09
CA PRO A 58 0.42 6.46 -4.83
C PRO A 58 1.11 5.70 -3.69
N LEU A 59 1.26 4.38 -3.79
CA LEU A 59 1.94 3.55 -2.81
C LEU A 59 3.45 3.42 -3.06
N ALA A 60 3.94 3.78 -4.25
CA ALA A 60 5.34 3.66 -4.59
C ALA A 60 6.16 4.88 -4.14
N THR A 61 7.43 4.64 -3.83
CA THR A 61 8.40 5.72 -3.59
C THR A 61 8.86 6.28 -4.92
N GLN A 62 8.80 7.61 -5.05
CA GLN A 62 9.23 8.32 -6.26
C GLN A 62 10.72 8.66 -6.17
N PHE A 63 11.45 8.39 -7.25
CA PHE A 63 12.85 8.77 -7.40
C PHE A 63 13.01 9.59 -8.67
N THR A 64 13.57 10.80 -8.52
CA THR A 64 13.98 11.62 -9.65
C THR A 64 15.39 11.21 -10.05
N VAL A 65 15.57 10.77 -11.29
CA VAL A 65 16.91 10.46 -11.82
C VAL A 65 17.59 11.78 -12.17
N ASN A 66 18.70 12.08 -11.46
CA ASN A 66 19.38 13.39 -11.43
C ASN A 66 19.74 14.00 -12.82
N ASP A 67 19.77 13.20 -13.90
CA ASP A 67 20.21 13.65 -15.22
C ASP A 67 19.11 13.67 -16.32
N THR A 68 17.89 13.19 -16.05
CA THR A 68 16.90 12.98 -17.13
C THR A 68 15.52 13.58 -16.87
N SER A 69 15.28 14.20 -15.71
CA SER A 69 13.93 14.57 -15.23
C SER A 69 12.95 13.38 -15.20
N ALA A 70 13.42 12.16 -15.42
CA ALA A 70 12.61 10.96 -15.44
C ALA A 70 12.29 10.58 -13.99
N VAL A 71 10.99 10.47 -13.71
CA VAL A 71 10.47 10.00 -12.44
C VAL A 71 10.30 8.49 -12.53
N ARG A 72 10.88 7.77 -11.58
CA ARG A 72 10.72 6.32 -11.44
C ARG A 72 10.02 5.99 -10.13
N TYR A 73 9.24 4.91 -10.15
CA TYR A 73 8.40 4.50 -9.03
C TYR A 73 8.90 3.15 -8.53
N TYR A 74 9.42 3.11 -7.31
CA TYR A 74 9.98 1.89 -6.73
C TYR A 74 9.22 1.43 -5.50
N ALA A 75 9.14 0.11 -5.32
CA ALA A 75 8.57 -0.52 -4.15
C ALA A 75 9.38 -1.75 -3.72
N ALA A 76 9.38 -2.03 -2.42
CA ALA A 76 9.82 -3.28 -1.85
C ALA A 76 8.61 -4.21 -1.72
N MET A 77 8.68 -5.41 -2.29
CA MET A 77 7.60 -6.38 -2.32
C MET A 77 7.87 -7.54 -1.38
N LEU A 78 6.92 -7.77 -0.48
CA LEU A 78 6.72 -9.02 0.24
C LEU A 78 5.93 -9.98 -0.65
N ASP A 79 6.16 -11.28 -0.43
CA ASP A 79 5.46 -12.39 -1.07
C ASP A 79 5.51 -12.40 -2.61
N LEU A 80 6.50 -11.74 -3.18
CA LEU A 80 6.74 -11.78 -4.62
C LEU A 80 7.26 -13.17 -5.01
N PRO A 81 6.58 -13.91 -5.91
CA PRO A 81 6.94 -15.30 -6.21
C PRO A 81 8.23 -15.40 -7.04
N ASP A 82 9.00 -16.47 -6.82
CA ASP A 82 10.28 -16.70 -7.51
C ASP A 82 10.16 -16.72 -9.05
N SER A 83 8.98 -17.04 -9.59
CA SER A 83 8.69 -17.06 -11.03
C SER A 83 8.86 -15.71 -11.74
N VAL A 84 8.87 -14.61 -10.98
CA VAL A 84 9.05 -13.24 -11.51
C VAL A 84 10.38 -12.62 -11.12
N LEU A 85 11.24 -13.32 -10.35
CA LEU A 85 12.58 -12.85 -9.96
C LEU A 85 13.61 -13.09 -11.08
N VAL A 86 13.23 -12.74 -12.31
CA VAL A 86 14.08 -12.82 -13.49
C VAL A 86 14.43 -11.40 -13.89
N ALA A 87 15.72 -11.12 -14.06
CA ALA A 87 16.19 -9.81 -14.50
C ALA A 87 15.50 -9.40 -15.81
N ASP A 88 15.12 -8.13 -15.90
CA ASP A 88 14.47 -7.52 -17.07
C ASP A 88 13.10 -8.06 -17.47
N LYS A 89 12.53 -9.02 -16.72
CA LYS A 89 11.16 -9.49 -16.94
C LYS A 89 10.15 -8.51 -16.36
N THR A 90 9.17 -8.14 -17.18
CA THR A 90 7.98 -7.42 -16.73
C THR A 90 6.84 -8.38 -16.43
N PHE A 91 5.99 -8.00 -15.48
CA PHE A 91 4.83 -8.79 -15.05
C PHE A 91 3.76 -7.86 -14.50
N HIS A 92 2.51 -8.34 -14.46
CA HIS A 92 1.42 -7.64 -13.77
C HIS A 92 1.21 -8.27 -12.41
N MET A 93 0.90 -7.45 -11.41
CA MET A 93 0.65 -7.93 -10.06
C MET A 93 -0.43 -7.09 -9.38
N GLN A 94 -1.15 -7.74 -8.47
CA GLN A 94 -1.95 -7.08 -7.46
C GLN A 94 -1.16 -6.94 -6.17
N PHE A 95 -1.32 -5.80 -5.51
CA PHE A 95 -0.63 -5.50 -4.26
C PHE A 95 -1.41 -4.50 -3.42
N HIS A 96 -1.14 -4.50 -2.11
CA HIS A 96 -1.70 -3.55 -1.18
C HIS A 96 -0.65 -3.12 -0.16
N ARG A 97 -0.98 -2.11 0.64
CA ARG A 97 -0.17 -1.71 1.79
C ARG A 97 -0.64 -2.42 3.05
N ASP A 98 0.23 -3.16 3.70
CA ASP A 98 -0.02 -3.73 5.03
C ASP A 98 0.95 -3.11 6.03
N LYS A 99 0.46 -2.21 6.89
CA LYS A 99 1.29 -1.50 7.87
C LYS A 99 1.88 -2.42 8.93
N ALA A 100 1.19 -3.51 9.27
CA ALA A 100 1.66 -4.45 10.28
C ALA A 100 2.84 -5.25 9.74
N ARG A 101 2.75 -5.69 8.49
CA ARG A 101 3.84 -6.38 7.80
C ARG A 101 4.99 -5.46 7.41
N GLU A 102 4.69 -4.24 6.96
CA GLU A 102 5.70 -3.19 6.73
C GLU A 102 6.55 -2.97 8.00
N LYS A 103 5.91 -2.88 9.18
CA LYS A 103 6.62 -2.75 10.46
C LYS A 103 7.40 -4.02 10.83
N LYS A 104 6.86 -5.20 10.57
CA LYS A 104 7.48 -6.50 10.92
C LYS A 104 8.71 -6.81 10.05
N ALA A 105 8.67 -6.45 8.77
CA ALA A 105 9.79 -6.59 7.85
C ALA A 105 11.04 -5.84 8.35
N ASN A 106 10.85 -4.84 9.24
CA ASN A 106 11.87 -4.20 10.09
C ASN A 106 13.24 -4.05 9.41
N VAL A 107 13.31 -3.08 8.49
CA VAL A 107 14.49 -2.79 7.71
C VAL A 107 15.52 -2.06 8.58
N LEU A 108 16.30 -2.82 9.35
CA LEU A 108 17.25 -2.28 10.33
C LEU A 108 18.53 -1.72 9.68
N TYR A 109 18.99 -2.34 8.59
CA TYR A 109 20.22 -1.97 7.91
C TYR A 109 20.09 -2.16 6.40
N CYS A 110 20.24 -1.07 5.63
CA CYS A 110 20.28 -1.08 4.17
C CYS A 110 21.52 -0.34 3.65
N THR A 111 22.09 -0.82 2.56
CA THR A 111 22.95 0.00 1.70
C THR A 111 22.11 1.14 1.09
N GLN A 112 22.59 2.38 1.23
CA GLN A 112 21.81 3.64 1.12
C GLN A 112 20.99 3.86 -0.17
N GLU A 113 21.27 3.17 -1.27
CA GLU A 113 20.67 3.51 -2.57
C GLU A 113 19.13 3.33 -2.65
N TYR A 114 18.54 2.40 -1.88
CA TYR A 114 17.08 2.15 -1.90
C TYR A 114 16.51 1.90 -0.50
N ALA A 115 17.18 2.40 0.53
CA ALA A 115 16.78 2.25 1.93
C ALA A 115 15.40 2.89 2.26
N LEU A 116 14.80 3.62 1.32
CA LEU A 116 13.58 4.42 1.51
C LEU A 116 12.42 4.00 0.58
N VAL A 117 12.46 2.80 -0.01
CA VAL A 117 11.30 2.30 -0.78
C VAL A 117 10.19 1.83 0.16
N ASN A 118 8.94 2.18 -0.13
CA ASN A 118 7.78 1.67 0.60
C ASN A 118 7.70 0.15 0.46
N ILE A 119 7.37 -0.53 1.56
CA ILE A 119 7.16 -1.99 1.57
C ILE A 119 5.66 -2.26 1.35
N LEU A 120 5.37 -3.09 0.36
CA LEU A 120 4.03 -3.49 -0.05
C LEU A 120 3.94 -5.02 -0.09
N VAL A 121 2.72 -5.55 -0.07
CA VAL A 121 2.46 -6.99 -0.10
C VAL A 121 1.90 -7.35 -1.46
N CYS A 122 2.56 -8.29 -2.15
CA CYS A 122 2.02 -8.88 -3.37
C CYS A 122 0.90 -9.88 -3.03
N GLU A 123 -0.27 -9.72 -3.63
CA GLU A 123 -1.39 -10.65 -3.49
C GLU A 123 -1.36 -11.73 -4.57
N SER A 124 -1.09 -11.34 -5.82
CA SER A 124 -1.11 -12.26 -6.96
C SER A 124 -0.34 -11.71 -8.16
N ILE A 125 0.11 -12.62 -9.03
CA ILE A 125 0.62 -12.31 -10.37
C ILE A 125 -0.51 -12.54 -11.37
N LEU A 126 -0.68 -11.58 -12.27
CA LEU A 126 -1.76 -11.55 -13.25
C LEU A 126 -1.23 -11.60 -14.68
N GLN A 127 -2.10 -11.98 -15.62
CA GLN A 127 -1.82 -11.87 -17.04
C GLN A 127 -1.83 -10.41 -17.50
N SER A 128 -2.77 -9.61 -16.99
CA SER A 128 -2.90 -8.17 -17.24
C SER A 128 -3.59 -7.48 -16.05
N CYS A 129 -3.40 -6.17 -15.92
CA CYS A 129 -4.25 -5.36 -15.04
C CYS A 129 -5.60 -5.06 -15.71
N PRO A 130 -6.70 -5.06 -14.95
CA PRO A 130 -8.01 -4.67 -15.45
C PRO A 130 -8.10 -3.18 -15.79
#